data_AF-A0A530BHW3-F1
#
_entry.id   AF-A0A530BHW3-F1
#
_cell.length_a   1.000
_cell.length_b   1.000
_cell.length_c   1.000
_cell.angle_alpha   90.00
_cell.angle_beta   90.00
_cell.angle_gamma   90.00
#
_symmetry.space_group_name_H-M   'P 1'
#
loop_
_entity.id
_entity.type
_entity.pdbx_description
1 polymer ?
#
loop_
_entity_poly.entity_id
_entity_poly.type
_entity_poly.pdbx_seq_one_letter_code
_entity_poly.pdbx_strand_id
1 'polypeptide(L)'
;MSELAERFETHDPGEKQVAEKIRCDACPVMCYIADGRTGACDRYGNVGGRIVRMDPLTILDHAAETGGAVVPFVAEGEAWNGELVNTGRRFVTAIGAGTTYPDYKPAPFIVSQEVEGVDLVTVVTEGIFSYCGVKVKIDTDRHIGDETAIVRSQGEAIGHVTTGEYGSQMLSLGGVHHLTGGSKQEGRATCDALLNLCNRKPVELTIDGGATVIVEAGKPPVIDGKIEHRMRVGCGSATIGMFATQWRGLVDEVVVVDDHITGVVSEHQAGKVLGWEDTGIKIIGRRSTPGRYFKVSEPGLGWGGTTISDPLSILGDWNAKKGARPG
;
A
#
# COMPACT_ATOMS: atom_id res chain seq x y z
N MET A 1 -21.05 26.03 -15.86
CA MET A 1 -19.88 26.18 -14.96
C MET A 1 -20.40 26.78 -13.66
N SER A 2 -19.97 26.31 -12.49
CA SER A 2 -20.40 26.95 -11.24
C SER A 2 -19.65 28.28 -11.07
N GLU A 3 -20.29 29.30 -10.48
CA GLU A 3 -19.65 30.59 -10.17
C GLU A 3 -18.37 30.45 -9.31
N LEU A 4 -18.20 29.31 -8.62
CA LEU A 4 -17.00 29.03 -7.84
C LEU A 4 -15.82 28.59 -8.72
N ALA A 5 -16.06 27.87 -9.82
CA ALA A 5 -15.00 27.41 -10.72
C ALA A 5 -14.25 28.59 -11.37
N GLU A 6 -14.99 29.64 -11.74
CA GLU A 6 -14.43 30.89 -12.31
C GLU A 6 -13.53 31.63 -11.30
N ARG A 7 -13.77 31.50 -9.99
CA ARG A 7 -12.96 32.15 -8.94
C ARG A 7 -11.61 31.47 -8.70
N PHE A 8 -11.43 30.24 -9.19
CA PHE A 8 -10.21 29.45 -9.03
C PHE A 8 -9.53 29.14 -10.38
N GLU A 9 -9.96 29.79 -11.47
CA GLU A 9 -9.25 29.79 -12.74
C GLU A 9 -7.95 30.60 -12.58
N THR A 10 -6.86 29.90 -12.27
CA THR A 10 -5.52 30.48 -12.11
C THR A 10 -4.79 30.64 -13.44
N HIS A 11 -5.41 30.23 -14.54
CA HIS A 11 -4.85 30.24 -15.89
C HIS A 11 -5.71 31.13 -16.76
N ASP A 12 -5.15 32.25 -17.24
CA ASP A 12 -5.81 33.07 -18.28
C ASP A 12 -6.01 32.17 -19.50
N PRO A 13 -7.25 32.00 -20.02
CA PRO A 13 -7.51 31.16 -21.19
C PRO A 13 -6.73 31.58 -22.44
N GLY A 14 -6.10 32.76 -22.39
CA GLY A 14 -5.20 33.28 -23.40
C GLY A 14 -5.96 33.84 -24.59
N GLU A 15 -5.20 34.39 -25.52
CA GLU A 15 -5.79 34.89 -26.76
C GLU A 15 -6.39 33.74 -27.58
N LYS A 16 -7.53 34.02 -28.21
CA LYS A 16 -8.20 33.06 -29.07
C LYS A 16 -7.28 32.71 -30.24
N GLN A 17 -6.91 31.46 -30.35
CA GLN A 17 -6.11 30.95 -31.47
C GLN A 17 -7.03 30.32 -32.51
N VAL A 18 -6.84 30.67 -33.78
CA VAL A 18 -7.56 30.08 -34.91
C VAL A 18 -6.71 28.99 -35.52
N ALA A 19 -6.92 27.75 -35.09
CA ALA A 19 -6.25 26.56 -35.61
C ALA A 19 -7.11 25.30 -35.37
N GLU A 20 -6.94 24.26 -36.19
CA GLU A 20 -7.60 22.96 -35.97
C GLU A 20 -7.22 22.33 -34.62
N LYS A 21 -5.98 22.60 -34.16
CA LYS A 21 -5.49 22.28 -32.83
C LYS A 21 -4.71 23.46 -32.28
N ILE A 22 -4.93 23.78 -31.01
CA ILE A 22 -4.15 24.80 -30.31
C ILE A 22 -3.16 24.13 -29.37
N ARG A 23 -2.01 24.77 -29.14
CA ARG A 23 -1.01 24.27 -28.20
C ARG A 23 -1.41 24.72 -26.79
N CYS A 24 -1.71 23.76 -25.93
CA CYS A 24 -1.95 24.02 -24.52
C CYS A 24 -0.66 24.50 -23.87
N ASP A 25 -0.74 25.52 -23.04
CA ASP A 25 0.39 26.05 -22.27
C ASP A 25 0.18 25.87 -20.77
N ALA A 26 -0.88 25.19 -20.34
CA ALA A 26 -1.23 25.03 -18.92
C ALA A 26 -0.23 24.17 -18.11
N CYS A 27 0.68 23.45 -18.77
CA CYS A 27 1.75 22.66 -18.14
C CYS A 27 2.92 22.40 -19.11
N PRO A 28 4.06 21.85 -18.65
CA PRO A 28 5.28 21.72 -19.47
C PRO A 28 5.14 20.74 -20.65
N VAL A 29 4.14 19.85 -20.62
CA VAL A 29 3.89 18.87 -21.68
C VAL A 29 3.48 19.56 -22.99
N MET A 30 2.82 20.72 -22.88
CA MET A 30 2.39 21.55 -23.99
C MET A 30 1.69 20.80 -25.15
N CYS A 31 0.72 19.95 -24.82
CA CYS A 31 0.01 19.11 -25.79
C CYS A 31 -0.84 19.92 -26.79
N TYR A 32 -1.09 19.36 -27.97
CA TYR A 32 -1.99 19.96 -28.98
C TYR A 32 -3.42 19.44 -28.83
N ILE A 33 -4.38 20.34 -28.67
CA ILE A 33 -5.78 20.02 -28.37
C ILE A 33 -6.69 20.51 -29.49
N ALA A 34 -7.42 19.58 -30.11
CA ALA A 34 -8.44 19.91 -31.11
C ALA A 34 -9.66 20.56 -30.45
N ASP A 35 -10.39 21.40 -31.19
CA ASP A 35 -11.58 22.07 -30.65
C ASP A 35 -12.63 21.06 -30.15
N GLY A 36 -13.21 21.33 -28.99
CA GLY A 36 -14.14 20.45 -28.28
C GLY A 36 -13.51 19.20 -27.65
N ARG A 37 -12.17 19.07 -27.62
CA ARG A 37 -11.46 17.94 -27.00
C ARG A 37 -10.70 18.37 -25.75
N THR A 38 -10.39 17.39 -24.91
CA THR A 38 -9.46 17.52 -23.79
C THR A 38 -8.02 17.24 -24.22
N GLY A 39 -7.07 17.83 -23.51
CA GLY A 39 -5.65 17.52 -23.60
C GLY A 39 -5.32 16.23 -22.86
N ALA A 40 -4.04 15.84 -22.90
CA ALA A 40 -3.57 14.56 -22.37
C ALA A 40 -3.83 14.35 -20.86
N CYS A 41 -4.12 15.43 -20.11
CA CYS A 41 -4.42 15.38 -18.68
C CYS A 41 -5.92 15.34 -18.37
N ASP A 42 -6.80 15.43 -19.39
CA ASP A 42 -8.25 15.60 -19.28
C ASP A 42 -8.77 16.84 -18.51
N ARG A 43 -7.88 17.60 -17.88
CA ARG A 43 -8.23 18.80 -17.08
C ARG A 43 -8.33 20.08 -17.87
N TYR A 44 -7.67 20.16 -19.02
CA TYR A 44 -7.72 21.33 -19.89
C TYR A 44 -8.23 20.89 -21.26
N GLY A 45 -9.12 21.68 -21.85
CA GLY A 45 -9.70 21.43 -23.16
C GLY A 45 -9.64 22.66 -24.04
N ASN A 46 -9.78 22.46 -25.35
CA ASN A 46 -9.92 23.55 -26.30
C ASN A 46 -11.42 23.84 -26.48
N VAL A 47 -11.86 25.02 -26.05
CA VAL A 47 -13.23 25.50 -26.23
C VAL A 47 -13.20 26.78 -27.05
N GLY A 48 -13.53 26.67 -28.34
CA GLY A 48 -13.62 27.82 -29.24
C GLY A 48 -12.27 28.50 -29.49
N GLY A 49 -11.17 27.73 -29.52
CA GLY A 49 -9.81 28.22 -29.72
C GLY A 49 -9.14 28.76 -28.45
N ARG A 50 -9.67 28.41 -27.27
CA ARG A 50 -9.13 28.81 -25.95
C ARG A 50 -8.89 27.59 -25.09
N ILE A 51 -7.83 27.64 -24.29
CA ILE A 51 -7.55 26.61 -23.29
C ILE A 51 -8.41 26.90 -22.06
N VAL A 52 -9.36 26.01 -21.79
CA VAL A 52 -10.30 26.14 -20.67
C VAL A 52 -10.12 24.95 -19.74
N ARG A 53 -10.21 25.20 -18.44
CA ARG A 53 -10.19 24.14 -17.44
C ARG A 53 -11.54 23.39 -17.45
N MET A 54 -11.47 22.07 -17.58
CA MET A 54 -12.62 21.17 -17.73
C MET A 54 -13.01 20.48 -16.42
N ASP A 55 -12.05 20.30 -15.51
CA ASP A 55 -12.24 19.57 -14.25
C ASP A 55 -11.98 20.50 -13.05
N PRO A 56 -12.99 20.75 -12.18
CA PRO A 56 -12.83 21.60 -11.00
C PRO A 56 -11.88 20.97 -9.98
N LEU A 57 -11.23 21.81 -9.19
CA LEU A 57 -10.47 21.35 -8.03
C LEU A 57 -11.41 20.62 -7.06
N THR A 58 -11.00 19.44 -6.58
CA THR A 58 -11.74 18.75 -5.52
C THR A 58 -11.38 19.39 -4.17
N ILE A 59 -12.24 20.29 -3.70
CA ILE A 59 -12.17 20.83 -2.34
C ILE A 59 -13.04 19.95 -1.45
N LEU A 60 -12.44 19.28 -0.47
CA LEU A 60 -13.14 18.29 0.38
C LEU A 60 -14.34 18.89 1.14
N ASP A 61 -14.22 20.10 1.67
CA ASP A 61 -15.33 20.80 2.35
C ASP A 61 -16.51 21.07 1.40
N HIS A 62 -16.22 21.50 0.16
CA HIS A 62 -17.26 21.74 -0.85
C HIS A 62 -17.89 20.42 -1.35
N ALA A 63 -17.08 19.38 -1.51
CA ALA A 63 -17.59 18.05 -1.85
C ALA A 63 -18.55 17.55 -0.76
N ALA A 64 -18.26 17.81 0.52
CA ALA A 64 -19.20 17.53 1.61
C ALA A 64 -20.50 18.38 1.52
N GLU A 65 -20.40 19.68 1.21
CA GLU A 65 -21.56 20.58 1.07
C GLU A 65 -22.48 20.25 -0.12
N THR A 66 -21.93 19.75 -1.21
CA THR A 66 -22.67 19.47 -2.46
C THR A 66 -23.04 18.00 -2.65
N GLY A 67 -22.78 17.15 -1.66
CA GLY A 67 -23.10 15.72 -1.70
C GLY A 67 -22.15 14.88 -2.56
N GLY A 68 -20.94 15.38 -2.82
CA GLY A 68 -19.85 14.61 -3.41
C GLY A 68 -19.32 13.53 -2.44
N ALA A 69 -18.79 12.45 -3.01
CA ALA A 69 -18.21 11.36 -2.21
C ALA A 69 -16.92 11.84 -1.52
N VAL A 70 -16.97 11.97 -0.19
CA VAL A 70 -15.81 12.26 0.67
C VAL A 70 -15.56 11.07 1.58
N VAL A 71 -14.27 10.76 1.81
CA VAL A 71 -13.87 9.77 2.82
C VAL A 71 -13.55 10.55 4.10
N PRO A 72 -14.35 10.38 5.18
CA PRO A 72 -14.13 11.13 6.40
C PRO A 72 -12.83 10.67 7.07
N PHE A 73 -12.03 11.63 7.53
CA PHE A 73 -10.81 11.37 8.30
C PHE A 73 -11.11 10.86 9.72
N VAL A 74 -12.32 11.11 10.24
CA VAL A 74 -12.87 10.61 11.51
C VAL A 74 -14.36 10.31 11.33
N ALA A 75 -14.87 9.19 11.85
CA ALA A 75 -16.25 8.76 11.68
C ALA A 75 -17.26 9.66 12.42
N GLU A 76 -18.49 9.78 11.88
CA GLU A 76 -19.59 10.52 12.51
C GLU A 76 -19.91 9.98 13.91
N GLY A 77 -19.81 10.85 14.93
CA GLY A 77 -20.28 10.56 16.30
C GLY A 77 -19.26 10.72 17.43
N GLU A 78 -17.98 11.01 17.14
CA GLU A 78 -16.96 11.20 18.18
C GLU A 78 -16.71 12.67 18.54
N ALA A 79 -16.79 12.99 19.84
CA ALA A 79 -16.38 14.29 20.39
C ALA A 79 -14.87 14.28 20.70
N TRP A 80 -14.13 15.20 20.06
CA TRP A 80 -12.69 15.37 20.25
C TRP A 80 -12.35 15.83 21.69
N ASN A 81 -11.37 15.18 22.31
CA ASN A 81 -11.18 15.14 23.77
C ASN A 81 -9.84 15.75 24.28
N GLY A 82 -9.13 16.54 23.45
CA GLY A 82 -7.86 17.18 23.82
C GLY A 82 -6.60 16.45 23.34
N GLU A 83 -6.72 15.55 22.36
CA GLU A 83 -5.60 14.81 21.73
C GLU A 83 -4.90 15.59 20.60
N LEU A 84 -3.62 15.27 20.38
CA LEU A 84 -2.60 16.12 19.73
C LEU A 84 -2.82 16.53 18.26
N VAL A 85 -3.92 16.14 17.61
CA VAL A 85 -4.36 16.83 16.39
C VAL A 85 -5.89 16.76 16.26
N ASN A 86 -6.58 17.88 16.52
CA ASN A 86 -7.68 18.39 15.69
C ASN A 86 -8.03 19.88 15.98
N THR A 87 -8.72 20.54 15.03
CA THR A 87 -9.63 21.72 15.12
C THR A 87 -9.22 23.12 14.62
N GLY A 88 -8.40 23.29 13.58
CA GLY A 88 -8.24 24.65 13.00
C GLY A 88 -7.77 24.79 11.56
N ARG A 89 -7.46 23.70 10.87
CA ARG A 89 -6.74 23.77 9.58
C ARG A 89 -7.58 23.19 8.44
N ARG A 90 -7.77 24.00 7.40
CA ARG A 90 -8.21 23.55 6.07
C ARG A 90 -7.13 22.59 5.54
N PHE A 91 -7.46 21.30 5.44
CA PHE A 91 -6.56 20.33 4.82
C PHE A 91 -6.74 20.39 3.30
N VAL A 92 -5.85 21.13 2.63
CA VAL A 92 -5.86 21.24 1.18
C VAL A 92 -5.07 20.06 0.61
N THR A 93 -5.74 19.17 -0.12
CA THR A 93 -5.06 18.13 -0.90
C THR A 93 -4.60 18.72 -2.23
N ALA A 94 -3.47 18.22 -2.75
CA ALA A 94 -2.96 18.64 -4.06
C ALA A 94 -3.60 17.90 -5.24
N ILE A 95 -4.60 17.06 -4.97
CA ILE A 95 -5.21 16.20 -5.99
C ILE A 95 -5.99 17.07 -6.97
N GLY A 96 -5.61 17.02 -8.24
CA GLY A 96 -6.21 17.83 -9.29
C GLY A 96 -5.70 19.27 -9.33
N ALA A 97 -4.73 19.67 -8.50
CA ALA A 97 -4.17 21.03 -8.54
C ALA A 97 -3.57 21.35 -9.92
N GLY A 98 -2.98 20.36 -10.60
CA GLY A 98 -2.21 20.54 -11.83
C GLY A 98 -0.71 20.44 -11.58
N THR A 99 0.02 19.94 -12.58
CA THR A 99 1.49 19.83 -12.51
C THR A 99 2.14 21.11 -13.03
N THR A 100 2.99 21.70 -12.20
CA THR A 100 3.93 22.77 -12.57
C THR A 100 5.36 22.34 -12.27
N TYR A 101 5.63 21.03 -12.28
CA TYR A 101 6.95 20.48 -12.01
C TYR A 101 7.55 19.74 -13.22
N PRO A 102 8.84 19.93 -13.53
CA PRO A 102 9.70 21.04 -13.09
C PRO A 102 9.46 22.25 -14.01
N ASP A 103 8.56 23.16 -13.63
CA ASP A 103 8.10 24.22 -14.54
C ASP A 103 8.44 25.64 -14.03
N TYR A 104 8.35 26.61 -14.96
CA TYR A 104 8.51 28.04 -14.73
C TYR A 104 7.20 28.73 -14.28
N LYS A 105 6.08 28.00 -14.28
CA LYS A 105 4.77 28.51 -13.83
C LYS A 105 4.64 28.35 -12.31
N PRO A 106 4.23 29.41 -11.57
CA PRO A 106 3.94 29.29 -10.14
C PRO A 106 2.91 28.19 -9.86
N ALA A 107 2.98 27.60 -8.66
CA ALA A 107 1.99 26.65 -8.22
C ALA A 107 0.58 27.26 -8.36
N PRO A 108 -0.39 26.51 -8.92
CA PRO A 108 -1.72 27.04 -9.19
C PRO A 108 -2.43 27.49 -7.91
N PHE A 109 -2.11 26.86 -6.77
CA PHE A 109 -2.67 27.26 -5.48
C PHE A 109 -1.57 27.48 -4.46
N ILE A 110 -1.59 28.67 -3.86
CA ILE A 110 -0.77 29.05 -2.72
C ILE A 110 -1.76 29.46 -1.63
N VAL A 111 -1.76 28.70 -0.54
CA VAL A 111 -2.69 28.91 0.58
C VAL A 111 -1.88 29.34 1.78
N SER A 112 -2.20 30.48 2.36
CA SER A 112 -1.60 30.96 3.59
C SER A 112 -2.55 30.82 4.78
N GLN A 113 -1.97 30.55 5.95
CA GLN A 113 -2.66 30.58 7.24
C GLN A 113 -1.64 30.93 8.32
N GLU A 114 -2.04 31.66 9.36
CA GLU A 114 -1.20 31.87 10.54
C GLU A 114 -1.50 30.77 11.57
N VAL A 115 -0.46 30.13 12.11
CA VAL A 115 -0.60 29.12 13.17
C VAL A 115 0.39 29.44 14.27
N GLU A 116 -0.13 29.72 15.47
CA GLU A 116 0.67 30.10 16.65
C GLU A 116 1.60 31.30 16.39
N GLY A 117 1.12 32.28 15.61
CA GLY A 117 1.91 33.46 15.23
C GLY A 117 2.95 33.20 14.13
N VAL A 118 2.94 32.02 13.50
CA VAL A 118 3.81 31.66 12.38
C VAL A 118 3.01 31.61 11.08
N ASP A 119 3.45 32.37 10.08
CA ASP A 119 2.92 32.27 8.72
C ASP A 119 3.26 30.89 8.12
N LEU A 120 2.22 30.07 7.91
CA LEU A 120 2.30 28.81 7.18
C LEU A 120 1.81 29.02 5.75
N VAL A 121 2.72 28.87 4.78
CA VAL A 121 2.40 28.92 3.35
C VAL A 121 2.47 27.51 2.77
N THR A 122 1.35 27.03 2.24
CA THR A 122 1.25 25.74 1.53
C THR A 122 1.21 26.01 0.03
N VAL A 123 2.24 25.50 -0.67
CA VAL A 123 2.36 25.58 -2.12
C VAL A 123 1.91 24.25 -2.71
N VAL A 124 0.84 24.27 -3.50
CA VAL A 124 0.14 23.07 -3.95
C VAL A 124 0.44 22.82 -5.42
N THR A 125 1.19 21.76 -5.70
CA THR A 125 1.44 21.26 -7.05
C THR A 125 1.19 19.76 -7.10
N GLU A 126 0.76 19.26 -8.24
CA GLU A 126 0.56 17.83 -8.43
C GLU A 126 1.79 17.19 -9.08
N GLY A 127 2.25 16.09 -8.49
CA GLY A 127 3.30 15.26 -9.07
C GLY A 127 2.80 14.57 -10.34
N ILE A 128 3.71 14.38 -11.31
CA ILE A 128 3.39 13.60 -12.50
C ILE A 128 3.28 12.13 -12.09
N PHE A 129 2.24 11.45 -12.60
CA PHE A 129 1.99 10.04 -12.30
C PHE A 129 3.18 9.12 -12.59
N SER A 130 4.10 9.51 -13.48
CA SER A 130 5.35 8.80 -13.79
C SER A 130 6.27 8.56 -12.59
N TYR A 131 6.13 9.32 -11.51
CA TYR A 131 6.90 9.14 -10.27
C TYR A 131 6.16 8.29 -9.23
N CYS A 132 4.91 7.93 -9.48
CA CYS A 132 4.09 7.18 -8.55
C CYS A 132 4.40 5.69 -8.59
N GLY A 133 4.24 5.04 -7.44
CA GLY A 133 4.30 3.59 -7.29
C GLY A 133 3.22 3.12 -6.33
N VAL A 134 2.87 1.84 -6.42
CA VAL A 134 1.94 1.17 -5.53
C VAL A 134 2.69 0.05 -4.81
N LYS A 135 2.56 0.03 -3.49
CA LYS A 135 3.03 -1.09 -2.67
C LYS A 135 1.86 -2.01 -2.38
N VAL A 136 1.98 -3.27 -2.78
CA VAL A 136 0.95 -4.29 -2.55
C VAL A 136 1.40 -5.19 -1.41
N LYS A 137 0.59 -5.27 -0.36
CA LYS A 137 0.75 -6.20 0.76
C LYS A 137 -0.14 -7.42 0.52
N ILE A 138 0.45 -8.61 0.53
CA ILE A 138 -0.25 -9.88 0.35
C ILE A 138 -0.04 -10.71 1.62
N ASP A 139 -1.08 -10.78 2.44
CA ASP A 139 -1.11 -11.51 3.70
C ASP A 139 -1.44 -12.98 3.45
N THR A 140 -0.44 -13.76 3.02
CA THR A 140 -0.54 -15.19 2.72
C THR A 140 0.60 -15.97 3.36
N ASP A 141 0.35 -17.25 3.66
CA ASP A 141 1.40 -18.20 4.07
C ASP A 141 2.12 -18.81 2.85
N ARG A 142 1.65 -18.56 1.63
CA ARG A 142 2.28 -19.06 0.41
C ARG A 142 3.50 -18.23 0.05
N HIS A 143 4.58 -18.90 -0.33
CA HIS A 143 5.66 -18.26 -1.07
C HIS A 143 5.15 -17.83 -2.44
N ILE A 144 5.36 -16.56 -2.82
CA ILE A 144 4.92 -16.03 -4.12
C ILE A 144 6.10 -15.81 -5.09
N GLY A 145 7.33 -15.82 -4.59
CA GLY A 145 8.54 -15.59 -5.37
C GLY A 145 9.63 -14.96 -4.53
N ASP A 146 10.87 -15.05 -5.01
CA ASP A 146 12.03 -14.56 -4.26
C ASP A 146 12.10 -13.04 -4.26
N GLU A 147 12.69 -12.45 -3.20
CA GLU A 147 12.95 -11.01 -3.17
C GLU A 147 13.77 -10.60 -4.41
N THR A 148 13.42 -9.45 -4.99
CA THR A 148 13.90 -8.91 -6.28
C THR A 148 13.36 -9.59 -7.54
N ALA A 149 12.59 -10.67 -7.44
CA ALA A 149 11.95 -11.28 -8.61
C ALA A 149 11.05 -10.26 -9.32
N ILE A 150 11.12 -10.24 -10.66
CA ILE A 150 10.36 -9.29 -11.48
C ILE A 150 8.88 -9.62 -11.41
N VAL A 151 8.07 -8.59 -11.20
CA VAL A 151 6.61 -8.67 -11.27
C VAL A 151 6.17 -8.14 -12.62
N ARG A 152 5.33 -8.90 -13.32
CA ARG A 152 4.83 -8.57 -14.64
C ARG A 152 3.32 -8.38 -14.68
N SER A 153 2.88 -7.51 -15.58
CA SER A 153 1.48 -7.34 -15.97
C SER A 153 1.41 -7.27 -17.49
N GLN A 154 0.49 -8.03 -18.10
CA GLN A 154 0.38 -8.14 -19.56
C GLN A 154 1.72 -8.53 -20.24
N GLY A 155 2.57 -9.29 -19.54
CA GLY A 155 3.91 -9.71 -19.99
C GLY A 155 5.04 -8.70 -19.74
N GLU A 156 4.72 -7.44 -19.45
CA GLU A 156 5.70 -6.37 -19.22
C GLU A 156 6.18 -6.35 -17.78
N ALA A 157 7.45 -6.02 -17.54
CA ALA A 157 7.99 -5.85 -16.20
C ALA A 157 7.48 -4.53 -15.61
N ILE A 158 6.76 -4.59 -14.50
CA ILE A 158 6.13 -3.40 -13.89
C ILE A 158 6.57 -3.15 -12.44
N GLY A 159 7.46 -3.99 -11.92
CA GLY A 159 7.91 -3.91 -10.53
C GLY A 159 8.69 -5.15 -10.11
N HIS A 160 8.80 -5.36 -8.80
CA HIS A 160 9.47 -6.50 -8.21
C HIS A 160 8.85 -6.92 -6.87
N VAL A 161 9.09 -8.17 -6.48
CA VAL A 161 8.89 -8.63 -5.10
C VAL A 161 9.90 -7.89 -4.22
N THR A 162 9.41 -7.15 -3.24
CA THR A 162 10.23 -6.35 -2.34
C THR A 162 10.28 -6.98 -0.95
N THR A 163 11.05 -6.38 -0.06
CA THR A 163 11.27 -6.87 1.30
C THR A 163 9.95 -7.19 2.00
N GLY A 164 9.84 -8.42 2.50
CA GLY A 164 8.69 -8.88 3.27
C GLY A 164 8.52 -8.09 4.57
N GLU A 165 7.28 -7.77 4.94
CA GLU A 165 6.98 -6.95 6.11
C GLU A 165 6.04 -7.68 7.05
N TYR A 166 6.45 -7.90 8.30
CA TYR A 166 5.64 -8.56 9.33
C TYR A 166 5.11 -9.97 8.94
N GLY A 167 5.86 -10.70 8.10
CA GLY A 167 5.49 -12.03 7.59
C GLY A 167 4.67 -11.99 6.29
N SER A 168 4.31 -10.80 5.82
CA SER A 168 3.57 -10.60 4.58
C SER A 168 4.49 -10.55 3.38
N GLN A 169 4.01 -11.05 2.25
CA GLN A 169 4.67 -10.91 0.97
C GLN A 169 4.38 -9.52 0.39
N MET A 170 5.38 -8.85 -0.17
CA MET A 170 5.29 -7.45 -0.57
C MET A 170 5.70 -7.27 -2.03
N LEU A 171 4.94 -6.48 -2.79
CA LEU A 171 5.30 -6.07 -4.15
C LEU A 171 5.50 -4.55 -4.20
N SER A 172 6.53 -4.10 -4.90
CA SER A 172 6.73 -2.70 -5.25
C SER A 172 6.50 -2.55 -6.76
N LEU A 173 5.41 -1.87 -7.14
CA LEU A 173 4.98 -1.69 -8.53
C LEU A 173 5.09 -0.23 -8.96
N GLY A 174 5.44 0.00 -10.22
CA GLY A 174 5.51 1.32 -10.82
C GLY A 174 6.84 2.05 -10.60
N GLY A 175 6.77 3.38 -10.60
CA GLY A 175 7.94 4.26 -10.56
C GLY A 175 8.48 4.61 -11.95
N VAL A 176 9.39 5.60 -11.96
CA VAL A 176 9.92 6.26 -13.18
C VAL A 176 10.48 5.26 -14.18
N HIS A 177 11.18 4.24 -13.68
CA HIS A 177 11.79 3.21 -14.52
C HIS A 177 10.75 2.50 -15.39
N HIS A 178 9.67 2.01 -14.79
CA HIS A 178 8.62 1.26 -15.50
C HIS A 178 7.65 2.15 -16.26
N LEU A 179 7.37 3.36 -15.77
CA LEU A 179 6.44 4.28 -16.42
C LEU A 179 7.05 5.03 -17.62
N THR A 180 8.35 5.32 -17.58
CA THR A 180 9.00 6.19 -18.57
C THR A 180 10.39 5.74 -19.02
N GLY A 181 11.07 4.87 -18.27
CA GLY A 181 12.43 4.42 -18.60
C GLY A 181 12.48 3.27 -19.61
N GLY A 182 11.41 2.49 -19.70
CA GLY A 182 11.32 1.32 -20.57
C GLY A 182 10.61 1.57 -21.91
N SER A 183 9.92 0.54 -22.41
CA SER A 183 9.16 0.63 -23.66
C SER A 183 7.83 1.36 -23.47
N LYS A 184 7.22 1.85 -24.55
CA LYS A 184 5.85 2.42 -24.49
C LYS A 184 4.83 1.38 -24.02
N GLN A 185 5.05 0.10 -24.34
CA GLN A 185 4.18 -1.00 -23.93
C GLN A 185 4.30 -1.22 -22.42
N GLU A 186 5.52 -1.23 -21.89
CA GLU A 186 5.82 -1.33 -20.45
C GLU A 186 5.17 -0.19 -19.66
N GLY A 187 5.36 1.05 -20.12
CA GLY A 187 4.75 2.22 -19.49
C GLY A 187 3.22 2.17 -19.46
N ARG A 188 2.61 1.64 -20.53
CA ARG A 188 1.15 1.47 -20.60
C ARG A 188 0.66 0.37 -19.65
N ALA A 189 1.29 -0.81 -19.68
CA ALA A 189 0.93 -1.93 -18.80
C ALA A 189 1.07 -1.55 -17.32
N THR A 190 2.15 -0.82 -16.99
CA THR A 190 2.39 -0.28 -15.64
C THR A 190 1.29 0.70 -15.23
N CYS A 191 1.00 1.70 -16.08
CA CYS A 191 -0.03 2.69 -15.80
C CYS A 191 -1.41 2.04 -15.60
N ASP A 192 -1.79 1.13 -16.51
CA ASP A 192 -3.07 0.41 -16.44
C ASP A 192 -3.19 -0.44 -15.16
N ALA A 193 -2.12 -1.14 -14.76
CA ALA A 193 -2.09 -1.91 -13.52
C ALA A 193 -2.25 -1.02 -12.28
N LEU A 194 -1.47 0.07 -12.18
CA LEU A 194 -1.55 1.01 -11.06
C LEU A 194 -2.93 1.66 -10.95
N LEU A 195 -3.49 2.14 -12.08
CA LEU A 195 -4.82 2.73 -12.11
C LEU A 195 -5.90 1.73 -11.70
N ASN A 196 -5.82 0.48 -12.17
CA ASN A 196 -6.78 -0.54 -11.78
C ASN A 196 -6.71 -0.84 -10.27
N LEU A 197 -5.51 -1.03 -9.72
CA LEU A 197 -5.34 -1.28 -8.28
C LEU A 197 -5.88 -0.12 -7.43
N CYS A 198 -5.52 1.13 -7.77
CA CYS A 198 -6.00 2.32 -7.06
C CYS A 198 -7.51 2.52 -7.17
N ASN A 199 -8.12 2.05 -8.27
CA ASN A 199 -9.57 2.04 -8.46
C ASN A 199 -10.25 0.76 -7.96
N ARG A 200 -9.57 -0.04 -7.12
CA ARG A 200 -10.10 -1.30 -6.54
C ARG A 200 -10.61 -2.28 -7.60
N LYS A 201 -9.91 -2.36 -8.74
CA LYS A 201 -10.15 -3.35 -9.79
C LYS A 201 -9.10 -4.46 -9.69
N PRO A 202 -9.45 -5.71 -10.05
CA PRO A 202 -8.51 -6.81 -10.00
C PRO A 202 -7.41 -6.63 -11.05
N VAL A 203 -6.19 -7.00 -10.67
CA VAL A 203 -5.03 -7.05 -11.56
C VAL A 203 -4.36 -8.42 -11.41
N GLU A 204 -4.19 -9.10 -12.53
CA GLU A 204 -3.37 -10.31 -12.62
C GLU A 204 -1.90 -9.92 -12.81
N LEU A 205 -1.05 -10.50 -11.98
CA LEU A 205 0.39 -10.29 -11.94
C LEU A 205 1.08 -11.64 -12.01
N THR A 206 2.16 -11.73 -12.78
CA THR A 206 3.03 -12.93 -12.80
C THR A 206 4.39 -12.57 -12.21
N ILE A 207 4.91 -13.44 -11.34
CA ILE A 207 6.22 -13.24 -10.72
C ILE A 207 7.21 -14.17 -11.41
N ASP A 208 8.33 -13.62 -11.89
CA ASP A 208 9.36 -14.41 -12.58
C ASP A 208 9.94 -15.47 -11.62
N GLY A 209 9.80 -16.75 -11.99
CA GLY A 209 10.20 -17.86 -11.13
C GLY A 209 9.30 -18.11 -9.91
N GLY A 210 8.18 -17.39 -9.81
CA GLY A 210 7.24 -17.45 -8.69
C GLY A 210 5.82 -17.79 -9.12
N ALA A 211 4.86 -17.25 -8.37
CA ALA A 211 3.43 -17.50 -8.53
C ALA A 211 2.76 -16.53 -9.51
N THR A 212 1.59 -16.93 -10.02
CA THR A 212 0.62 -16.01 -10.63
C THR A 212 -0.37 -15.55 -9.56
N VAL A 213 -0.51 -14.23 -9.39
CA VAL A 213 -1.38 -13.64 -8.37
C VAL A 213 -2.40 -12.68 -8.97
N ILE A 214 -3.67 -12.79 -8.56
CA ILE A 214 -4.70 -11.79 -8.84
C ILE A 214 -4.98 -11.06 -7.54
N VAL A 215 -4.76 -9.75 -7.55
CA VAL A 215 -4.90 -8.87 -6.38
C VAL A 215 -5.94 -7.77 -6.65
N GLU A 216 -6.75 -7.49 -5.64
CA GLU A 216 -7.72 -6.40 -5.64
C GLU A 216 -7.82 -5.85 -4.21
N ALA A 217 -7.76 -4.53 -4.06
CA ALA A 217 -7.86 -3.90 -2.75
C ALA A 217 -9.19 -4.25 -2.06
N GLY A 218 -9.10 -4.85 -0.87
CA GLY A 218 -10.26 -5.24 -0.06
C GLY A 218 -10.85 -6.62 -0.39
N LYS A 219 -10.26 -7.39 -1.32
CA LYS A 219 -10.65 -8.78 -1.59
C LYS A 219 -9.51 -9.75 -1.31
N PRO A 220 -9.83 -11.03 -1.00
CA PRO A 220 -8.79 -12.04 -0.85
C PRO A 220 -8.04 -12.25 -2.17
N PRO A 221 -6.70 -12.41 -2.14
CA PRO A 221 -5.93 -12.65 -3.34
C PRO A 221 -6.22 -14.04 -3.91
N VAL A 222 -6.03 -14.19 -5.21
CA VAL A 222 -6.01 -15.50 -5.88
C VAL A 222 -4.57 -15.83 -6.23
N ILE A 223 -4.02 -16.93 -5.72
CA ILE A 223 -2.63 -17.36 -5.94
C ILE A 223 -2.66 -18.71 -6.65
N ASP A 224 -2.05 -18.79 -7.83
CA ASP A 224 -2.05 -19.98 -8.71
C ASP A 224 -3.46 -20.58 -8.90
N GLY A 225 -4.43 -19.69 -9.15
CA GLY A 225 -5.83 -20.04 -9.36
C GLY A 225 -6.61 -20.41 -8.10
N LYS A 226 -5.99 -20.33 -6.90
CA LYS A 226 -6.64 -20.63 -5.62
C LYS A 226 -6.92 -19.35 -4.84
N ILE A 227 -8.17 -19.15 -4.47
CA ILE A 227 -8.58 -18.03 -3.61
C ILE A 227 -8.03 -18.28 -2.20
N GLU A 228 -7.33 -17.30 -1.65
CA GLU A 228 -6.94 -17.34 -0.24
C GLU A 228 -8.15 -17.09 0.67
N HIS A 229 -8.30 -17.92 1.69
CA HIS A 229 -9.41 -17.82 2.64
C HIS A 229 -8.95 -17.38 4.03
N ARG A 230 -7.64 -17.40 4.29
CA ARG A 230 -7.04 -17.04 5.56
C ARG A 230 -6.03 -15.94 5.33
N MET A 231 -6.08 -14.95 6.21
CA MET A 231 -5.13 -13.85 6.21
C MET A 231 -4.01 -14.19 7.18
N ARG A 232 -2.76 -14.04 6.74
CA ARG A 232 -1.61 -14.09 7.64
C ARG A 232 -1.61 -12.83 8.52
N VAL A 233 -1.67 -13.02 9.85
CA VAL A 233 -1.79 -11.90 10.82
C VAL A 233 -0.43 -11.49 11.41
N GLY A 234 0.57 -12.36 11.31
CA GLY A 234 1.94 -12.08 11.75
C GLY A 234 2.80 -13.33 11.74
N CYS A 235 4.06 -13.20 12.21
CA CYS A 235 4.93 -14.35 12.44
C CYS A 235 4.55 -15.10 13.73
N GLY A 236 5.13 -16.28 13.95
CA GLY A 236 4.79 -17.12 15.11
C GLY A 236 4.99 -16.42 16.47
N SER A 237 5.98 -15.52 16.58
CA SER A 237 6.16 -14.71 17.79
C SER A 237 5.02 -13.72 18.03
N ALA A 238 4.44 -13.15 16.96
CA ALA A 238 3.29 -12.25 17.06
C ALA A 238 2.05 -13.03 17.50
N THR A 239 1.84 -14.22 16.94
CA THR A 239 0.76 -15.15 17.34
C THR A 239 0.83 -15.46 18.83
N ILE A 240 2.01 -15.76 19.38
CA ILE A 240 2.18 -15.95 20.82
C ILE A 240 1.78 -14.68 21.59
N GLY A 241 2.25 -13.51 21.16
CA GLY A 241 1.91 -12.24 21.82
C GLY A 241 0.41 -11.95 21.86
N MET A 242 -0.32 -12.33 20.81
CA MET A 242 -1.77 -12.09 20.68
C MET A 242 -2.62 -13.11 21.46
N PHE A 243 -2.20 -14.37 21.53
CA PHE A 243 -3.08 -15.48 21.94
C PHE A 243 -2.63 -16.25 23.19
N ALA A 244 -1.45 -15.97 23.76
CA ALA A 244 -0.95 -16.74 24.91
C ALA A 244 -1.90 -16.74 26.11
N THR A 245 -2.60 -15.64 26.39
CA THR A 245 -3.57 -15.59 27.50
C THR A 245 -4.74 -16.56 27.32
N GLN A 246 -5.16 -16.80 26.08
CA GLN A 246 -6.32 -17.61 25.73
C GLN A 246 -5.99 -19.11 25.80
N TRP A 247 -4.73 -19.49 25.59
CA TRP A 247 -4.29 -20.90 25.69
C TRP A 247 -3.96 -21.33 27.12
N ARG A 248 -3.68 -20.37 28.00
CA ARG A 248 -3.20 -20.65 29.35
C ARG A 248 -4.20 -21.50 30.14
N GLY A 249 -3.70 -22.59 30.72
CA GLY A 249 -4.51 -23.52 31.53
C GLY A 249 -5.36 -24.50 30.72
N LEU A 250 -5.33 -24.42 29.39
CA LEU A 250 -5.99 -25.38 28.49
C LEU A 250 -5.05 -26.47 28.00
N VAL A 251 -3.76 -26.16 27.88
CA VAL A 251 -2.71 -27.05 27.40
C VAL A 251 -1.44 -26.83 28.20
N ASP A 252 -0.57 -27.85 28.25
CA ASP A 252 0.73 -27.75 28.92
C ASP A 252 1.71 -26.84 28.15
N GLU A 253 1.64 -26.84 26.82
CA GLU A 253 2.53 -26.08 25.94
C GLU A 253 1.85 -25.70 24.64
N VAL A 254 2.32 -24.62 24.00
CA VAL A 254 2.02 -24.32 22.60
C VAL A 254 3.31 -24.04 21.84
N VAL A 255 3.48 -24.74 20.73
CA VAL A 255 4.51 -24.43 19.72
C VAL A 255 3.81 -23.84 18.50
N VAL A 256 4.16 -22.61 18.15
CA VAL A 256 3.67 -21.95 16.94
C VAL A 256 4.71 -22.16 15.85
N VAL A 257 4.40 -22.97 14.84
CA VAL A 257 5.26 -23.24 13.69
C VAL A 257 5.07 -22.16 12.63
N ASP A 258 6.16 -21.56 12.18
CA ASP A 258 6.13 -20.45 11.23
C ASP A 258 7.49 -20.35 10.51
N ASP A 259 7.47 -20.08 9.20
CA ASP A 259 8.67 -19.99 8.35
C ASP A 259 9.62 -18.87 8.76
N HIS A 260 9.07 -17.77 9.28
CA HIS A 260 9.84 -16.65 9.76
C HIS A 260 10.35 -16.91 11.19
N ILE A 261 9.44 -17.13 12.15
CA ILE A 261 9.81 -17.37 13.56
C ILE A 261 8.90 -18.41 14.19
N THR A 262 9.42 -19.62 14.40
CA THR A 262 8.78 -20.62 15.26
C THR A 262 8.93 -20.23 16.73
N GLY A 263 7.83 -20.29 17.47
CA GLY A 263 7.76 -19.85 18.86
C GLY A 263 7.37 -20.96 19.83
N VAL A 264 7.92 -20.95 21.04
CA VAL A 264 7.52 -21.82 22.16
C VAL A 264 7.00 -20.94 23.29
N VAL A 265 5.74 -21.12 23.70
CA VAL A 265 5.06 -20.19 24.60
C VAL A 265 5.73 -20.14 25.97
N SER A 266 6.02 -21.28 26.61
CA SER A 266 6.59 -21.28 27.97
C SER A 266 7.94 -20.55 28.07
N GLU A 267 8.75 -20.63 27.01
CA GLU A 267 10.06 -19.98 26.94
C GLU A 267 9.97 -18.52 26.50
N HIS A 268 8.96 -18.16 25.70
CA HIS A 268 8.76 -16.83 25.17
C HIS A 268 8.43 -15.82 26.29
N GLN A 269 8.81 -14.54 26.11
CA GLN A 269 8.59 -13.51 27.12
C GLN A 269 7.11 -13.37 27.54
N ALA A 270 6.18 -13.56 26.60
CA ALA A 270 4.74 -13.57 26.91
C ALA A 270 4.38 -14.70 27.90
N GLY A 271 4.87 -15.92 27.68
CA GLY A 271 4.67 -17.02 28.63
C GLY A 271 5.32 -16.75 29.98
N LYS A 272 6.52 -16.15 30.01
CA LYS A 272 7.19 -15.77 31.26
C LYS A 272 6.40 -14.74 32.07
N VAL A 273 5.87 -13.71 31.43
CA VAL A 273 5.02 -12.70 32.09
C VAL A 273 3.71 -13.33 32.58
N LEU A 274 3.18 -14.30 31.84
CA LEU A 274 2.05 -15.09 32.29
C LEU A 274 2.44 -16.11 33.36
N GLY A 275 3.69 -16.34 33.71
CA GLY A 275 4.06 -17.43 34.63
C GLY A 275 3.66 -18.81 34.10
N TRP A 276 3.79 -19.01 32.79
CA TRP A 276 3.65 -20.32 32.15
C TRP A 276 4.84 -21.20 32.52
N GLU A 277 4.57 -22.39 33.04
CA GLU A 277 5.61 -23.31 33.51
C GLU A 277 6.43 -23.88 32.35
N ASP A 278 7.75 -24.01 32.53
CA ASP A 278 8.58 -24.65 31.52
C ASP A 278 8.25 -26.13 31.40
N THR A 279 8.10 -26.59 30.16
CA THR A 279 7.72 -27.98 29.83
C THR A 279 8.93 -28.83 29.49
N GLY A 280 10.10 -28.21 29.34
CA GLY A 280 11.32 -28.85 28.87
C GLY A 280 11.32 -29.18 27.39
N ILE A 281 10.31 -28.76 26.62
CA ILE A 281 10.28 -28.96 25.17
C ILE A 281 11.50 -28.32 24.50
N LYS A 282 11.99 -28.95 23.43
CA LYS A 282 13.15 -28.46 22.66
C LYS A 282 12.80 -28.46 21.18
N ILE A 283 13.09 -27.36 20.50
CA ILE A 283 12.94 -27.23 19.04
C ILE A 283 14.28 -27.40 18.35
N ILE A 284 14.30 -28.19 17.27
CA ILE A 284 15.40 -28.34 16.32
C ILE A 284 15.36 -27.11 15.40
N GLY A 285 16.22 -26.15 15.65
CA GLY A 285 16.30 -24.91 14.86
C GLY A 285 17.32 -23.93 15.43
N ARG A 286 17.56 -22.82 14.73
CA ARG A 286 18.49 -21.79 15.20
C ARG A 286 17.81 -20.90 16.24
N ARG A 287 18.05 -21.19 17.51
CA ARG A 287 17.57 -20.37 18.63
C ARG A 287 18.16 -18.95 18.54
N SER A 288 17.30 -17.93 18.64
CA SER A 288 17.71 -16.52 18.70
C SER A 288 17.61 -15.97 20.10
N THR A 289 16.42 -16.02 20.67
CA THR A 289 16.09 -15.57 22.04
C THR A 289 15.22 -16.63 22.70
N PRO A 290 15.00 -16.60 24.03
CA PRO A 290 14.13 -17.57 24.70
C PRO A 290 12.78 -17.71 23.99
N GLY A 291 12.42 -18.94 23.63
CA GLY A 291 11.18 -19.26 22.92
C GLY A 291 11.08 -18.77 21.48
N ARG A 292 12.17 -18.31 20.84
CA ARG A 292 12.17 -17.88 19.41
C ARG A 292 13.24 -18.60 18.61
N TYR A 293 12.83 -19.24 17.52
CA TYR A 293 13.68 -20.06 16.66
C TYR A 293 13.53 -19.63 15.20
N PHE A 294 14.65 -19.27 14.57
CA PHE A 294 14.73 -19.02 13.12
C PHE A 294 15.15 -20.29 12.39
N LYS A 295 14.86 -20.33 11.08
CA LYS A 295 15.32 -21.40 10.17
C LYS A 295 15.03 -22.80 10.72
N VAL A 296 13.81 -23.00 11.22
CA VAL A 296 13.32 -24.34 11.61
C VAL A 296 13.08 -25.19 10.37
N SER A 297 12.65 -24.55 9.28
CA SER A 297 12.53 -25.15 7.95
C SER A 297 12.59 -24.05 6.88
N GLU A 298 12.72 -24.45 5.62
CA GLU A 298 12.62 -23.57 4.45
C GLU A 298 11.14 -23.19 4.18
N PRO A 299 10.88 -22.04 3.52
CA PRO A 299 9.54 -21.66 3.08
C PRO A 299 8.91 -22.71 2.15
N GLY A 300 7.59 -22.90 2.25
CA GLY A 300 6.87 -23.92 1.51
C GLY A 300 5.36 -23.95 1.76
N LEU A 301 4.70 -25.03 1.33
CA LEU A 301 3.23 -25.19 1.37
C LEU A 301 2.71 -26.01 2.57
N GLY A 302 3.58 -26.32 3.52
CA GLY A 302 3.29 -27.06 4.75
C GLY A 302 2.88 -26.15 5.90
N TRP A 303 3.13 -26.61 7.13
CA TRP A 303 2.72 -25.91 8.34
C TRP A 303 3.38 -24.53 8.47
N GLY A 304 2.57 -23.49 8.72
CA GLY A 304 3.07 -22.13 8.97
C GLY A 304 3.88 -21.53 7.82
N GLY A 305 3.60 -21.92 6.57
CA GLY A 305 4.33 -21.47 5.39
C GLY A 305 5.70 -22.12 5.21
N THR A 306 5.96 -23.27 5.86
CA THR A 306 7.23 -24.02 5.73
C THR A 306 7.11 -25.23 4.81
N THR A 307 8.20 -25.97 4.57
CA THR A 307 8.13 -27.30 3.92
C THR A 307 7.70 -28.44 4.86
N ILE A 308 7.41 -28.16 6.14
CA ILE A 308 7.08 -29.17 7.16
C ILE A 308 5.69 -29.74 6.93
N SER A 309 5.61 -31.06 6.73
CA SER A 309 4.34 -31.81 6.68
C SER A 309 3.94 -32.40 8.04
N ASP A 310 4.92 -32.92 8.79
CA ASP A 310 4.77 -33.40 10.16
C ASP A 310 5.34 -32.37 11.16
N PRO A 311 4.50 -31.64 11.92
CA PRO A 311 4.96 -30.63 12.85
C PRO A 311 5.78 -31.23 14.01
N LEU A 312 5.71 -32.54 14.28
CA LEU A 312 6.51 -33.18 15.32
C LEU A 312 7.98 -33.36 14.92
N SER A 313 8.28 -33.31 13.62
CA SER A 313 9.65 -33.45 13.11
C SER A 313 10.62 -32.36 13.60
N ILE A 314 10.09 -31.25 14.11
CA ILE A 314 10.89 -30.14 14.65
C ILE A 314 11.24 -30.32 16.13
N LEU A 315 10.74 -31.37 16.79
CA LEU A 315 10.97 -31.60 18.21
C LEU A 315 12.29 -32.35 18.43
N GLY A 316 13.09 -31.86 19.36
CA GLY A 316 14.27 -32.55 19.87
C GLY A 316 14.00 -33.22 21.22
N ASP A 317 15.06 -33.79 21.80
CA ASP A 317 14.97 -34.43 23.13
C ASP A 317 14.49 -33.44 24.20
N TRP A 318 13.48 -33.86 24.95
CA TRP A 318 12.91 -33.10 26.05
C TRP A 318 13.90 -33.00 27.22
N ASN A 319 13.92 -31.84 27.87
CA ASN A 319 14.86 -31.53 28.92
C ASN A 319 14.23 -31.70 30.32
N ALA A 320 14.55 -32.82 30.98
CA ALA A 320 14.11 -33.13 32.33
C ALA A 320 14.45 -32.05 33.36
N LYS A 321 15.58 -31.34 33.20
CA LYS A 321 15.97 -30.26 34.12
C LYS A 321 15.12 -29.00 33.99
N LYS A 322 14.31 -28.92 32.93
CA LYS A 322 13.42 -27.80 32.62
C LYS A 322 11.93 -28.19 32.73
N GLY A 323 11.60 -29.21 33.52
CA GLY A 323 10.21 -29.57 33.79
C GLY A 323 9.61 -30.62 32.86
N ALA A 324 10.40 -31.25 31.98
CA ALA A 324 9.90 -32.39 31.21
C ALA A 324 9.42 -33.52 32.13
N ARG A 325 8.16 -33.89 31.96
CA ARG A 325 7.47 -34.95 32.68
C ARG A 325 6.89 -35.96 31.69
N PRO A 326 6.78 -37.25 32.05
CA PRO A 326 6.01 -38.21 31.26
C PRO A 326 4.58 -37.70 31.08
N GLY A 327 4.10 -37.70 29.84
CA GLY A 327 2.72 -37.40 29.47
C GLY A 327 2.01 -38.66 29.01
#